data_AF-A0A3M1KR85-F1
#
_entry.id   AF-A0A3M1KR85-F1
#
_cell.length_a   1.000
_cell.length_b   1.000
_cell.length_c   1.000
_cell.angle_alpha   90.00
_cell.angle_beta   90.00
_cell.angle_gamma   90.00
#
_symmetry.space_group_name_H-M   'P 1'
#
loop_
_entity.id
_entity.type
_entity.pdbx_description
1 polymer ?
#
loop_
_entity_poly.entity_id
_entity_poly.type
_entity_poly.pdbx_seq_one_letter_code
_entity_poly.pdbx_strand_id
1 'polypeptide(L)'
;MKTKLTKTAHWLRVFSALLAVLLLFSIPGRAGDFGPSGYNTLSGNDLLKISGVVLSEEDGSPLIGVTVVVKGKNTGTVTDVEGKFTLEVSEGDVLVFSYLGYLTKEVPVTGQAVLEITLQPDIAQLEEVVVVGYGGVKKSHLTGSVSKVRNEQLDQIPVSRVDEALVGRVSGVNIQATDPMAGNSPTIRVRGTGSITASSDPLIVVDGVPVDLEFLGNLDMNNVASVEILKDAASAAIYGSRGANGVIMITSKQGQEGKPSFSYNSYIGFKEVPYNDKVFSTVDEWADYVLQSNGALTDKMEYI
;
A
#
# COMPACT_ATOMS: atom_id res chain seq x y z
N MET A 1 -25.57 -16.01 -55.17
CA MET A 1 -26.59 -15.89 -54.09
C MET A 1 -26.24 -14.68 -53.24
N LYS A 2 -27.23 -13.82 -52.98
CA LYS A 2 -27.15 -12.58 -52.19
C LYS A 2 -27.31 -12.90 -50.70
N THR A 3 -26.54 -12.24 -49.83
CA THR A 3 -26.89 -11.77 -48.45
C THR A 3 -25.63 -11.13 -47.84
N LYS A 4 -25.49 -9.79 -47.78
CA LYS A 4 -25.81 -8.90 -46.62
C LYS A 4 -25.23 -9.46 -45.30
N LEU A 5 -24.38 -8.79 -44.51
CA LEU A 5 -24.41 -7.40 -44.04
C LEU A 5 -23.02 -6.98 -43.51
N THR A 6 -22.60 -5.77 -43.88
CA THR A 6 -21.52 -4.99 -43.27
C THR A 6 -22.07 -4.03 -42.21
N LYS A 7 -21.61 -4.14 -40.96
CA LYS A 7 -21.66 -3.14 -39.86
C LYS A 7 -20.42 -3.44 -39.01
N THR A 8 -19.43 -2.58 -38.89
CA THR A 8 -19.35 -1.59 -37.81
C THR A 8 -18.26 -0.53 -38.13
N ALA A 9 -18.67 0.61 -38.67
CA ALA A 9 -17.87 1.83 -38.69
C ALA A 9 -18.74 2.94 -38.09
N HIS A 10 -18.69 3.08 -36.75
CA HIS A 10 -19.54 4.01 -35.99
C HIS A 10 -18.74 4.87 -34.98
N TRP A 11 -17.41 4.86 -35.05
CA TRP A 11 -16.54 5.50 -34.05
C TRP A 11 -15.76 6.72 -34.58
N LEU A 12 -16.19 7.35 -35.67
CA LEU A 12 -15.48 8.51 -36.26
C LEU A 12 -16.37 9.74 -36.57
N ARG A 13 -17.60 9.83 -36.03
CA ARG A 13 -18.54 10.91 -36.33
C ARG A 13 -19.09 11.71 -35.14
N VAL A 14 -18.54 11.55 -33.94
CA VAL A 14 -19.03 12.27 -32.74
C VAL A 14 -18.06 13.36 -32.24
N PHE A 15 -16.91 13.56 -32.89
CA PHE A 15 -15.87 14.49 -32.39
C PHE A 15 -15.87 15.90 -33.02
N SER A 16 -16.97 16.39 -33.59
CA SER A 16 -16.95 17.64 -34.39
C SER A 16 -18.18 18.55 -34.23
N ALA A 17 -18.88 18.52 -33.09
CA ALA A 17 -20.06 19.37 -32.89
C ALA A 17 -20.22 19.80 -31.43
N LEU A 18 -19.34 20.69 -30.95
CA LEU A 18 -19.58 21.46 -29.71
C LEU A 18 -18.71 22.73 -29.63
N LEU A 19 -18.60 23.44 -30.75
CA LEU A 19 -18.08 24.80 -30.80
C LEU A 19 -18.95 25.59 -31.78
N ALA A 20 -19.37 26.79 -31.38
CA ALA A 20 -20.18 27.76 -32.14
C ALA A 20 -21.72 27.66 -32.03
N VAL A 21 -22.28 28.03 -30.88
CA VAL A 21 -23.55 28.80 -30.80
C VAL A 21 -23.54 29.63 -29.50
N LEU A 22 -23.19 30.92 -29.56
CA LEU A 22 -23.89 32.00 -28.84
C LEU A 22 -23.23 33.38 -29.13
N LEU A 23 -23.47 33.92 -30.32
CA LEU A 23 -23.32 35.37 -30.58
C LEU A 23 -24.43 35.76 -31.56
N LEU A 24 -25.02 36.93 -31.31
CA LEU A 24 -26.01 37.67 -32.10
C LEU A 24 -27.48 37.40 -31.76
N PHE A 25 -27.99 38.13 -30.76
CA PHE A 25 -29.23 38.89 -30.95
C PHE A 25 -28.97 40.34 -30.57
N SER A 26 -29.24 41.24 -31.51
CA SER A 26 -29.15 42.69 -31.42
C SER A 26 -30.56 43.24 -31.66
N ILE A 27 -31.07 44.10 -30.78
CA ILE A 27 -31.86 45.31 -31.11
C ILE A 27 -31.61 46.37 -30.00
N PRO A 28 -31.35 47.65 -30.34
CA PRO A 28 -31.17 48.73 -29.37
C PRO A 28 -32.50 49.44 -29.06
N GLY A 29 -32.66 49.92 -27.82
CA GLY A 29 -33.73 50.84 -27.41
C GLY A 29 -33.20 51.84 -26.40
N ARG A 30 -33.19 53.13 -26.78
CA ARG A 30 -32.74 54.27 -25.98
C ARG A 30 -33.93 55.21 -25.71
N ALA A 31 -34.25 55.42 -24.44
CA ALA A 31 -34.95 56.56 -23.83
C ALA A 31 -34.76 56.36 -22.32
N GLY A 32 -34.26 57.28 -21.50
CA GLY A 32 -34.64 58.67 -21.32
C GLY A 32 -34.77 58.85 -19.79
N ASP A 33 -33.84 59.63 -19.25
CA ASP A 33 -33.64 60.14 -17.88
C ASP A 33 -34.89 60.26 -16.96
N PHE A 34 -34.75 59.94 -15.66
CA PHE A 34 -35.39 60.56 -14.48
C PHE A 34 -34.92 59.85 -13.18
N GLY A 35 -34.14 60.52 -12.32
CA GLY A 35 -34.13 60.22 -10.87
C GLY A 35 -35.23 61.02 -10.14
N PRO A 36 -35.32 61.04 -8.80
CA PRO A 36 -34.77 60.13 -7.78
C PRO A 36 -35.88 59.61 -6.82
N SER A 37 -35.66 58.48 -6.13
CA SER A 37 -36.14 58.27 -4.74
C SER A 37 -35.76 56.88 -4.24
N GLY A 38 -35.23 56.86 -3.02
CA GLY A 38 -34.64 55.70 -2.41
C GLY A 38 -35.64 54.59 -2.11
N TYR A 39 -35.15 53.37 -2.30
CA TYR A 39 -35.31 52.30 -1.33
C TYR A 39 -33.93 51.69 -1.17
N ASN A 40 -33.28 51.92 -0.03
CA ASN A 40 -32.19 51.07 0.41
C ASN A 40 -32.83 49.70 0.69
N THR A 41 -32.78 48.79 -0.28
CA THR A 41 -32.96 47.38 0.01
C THR A 41 -31.72 46.94 0.78
N LEU A 42 -31.79 47.05 2.10
CA LEU A 42 -30.94 46.32 3.02
C LEU A 42 -31.23 44.83 2.84
N SER A 43 -30.64 44.23 1.81
CA SER A 43 -30.28 42.82 1.85
C SER A 43 -28.80 42.79 2.21
N GLY A 44 -28.50 43.24 3.43
CA GLY A 44 -27.26 42.88 4.08
C GLY A 44 -27.45 41.46 4.57
N ASN A 45 -26.82 40.50 3.90
CA ASN A 45 -26.26 39.41 4.69
C ASN A 45 -25.26 40.13 5.60
N ASP A 46 -25.64 40.40 6.85
CA ASP A 46 -24.74 41.03 7.81
C ASP A 46 -23.58 40.04 8.04
N LEU A 47 -22.53 40.25 7.25
CA LEU A 47 -21.27 39.55 7.36
C LEU A 47 -20.59 40.12 8.61
N LEU A 48 -20.62 39.32 9.67
CA LEU A 48 -19.90 39.57 10.90
C LEU A 48 -18.44 39.19 10.67
N LYS A 49 -17.54 40.16 10.86
CA LYS A 49 -16.10 39.89 10.85
C LYS A 49 -15.72 39.30 12.19
N ILE A 50 -15.38 38.02 12.19
CA ILE A 50 -14.92 37.31 13.37
C ILE A 50 -13.41 37.21 13.32
N SER A 51 -12.79 37.53 14.45
CA SER A 51 -11.37 37.31 14.68
C SER A 51 -11.18 36.30 15.79
N GLY A 52 -10.05 35.62 15.83
CA GLY A 52 -9.79 34.67 16.89
C GLY A 52 -8.38 34.13 16.87
N VAL A 53 -8.06 33.34 17.88
CA VAL A 53 -6.80 32.62 18.00
C VAL A 53 -7.08 31.13 18.18
N VAL A 54 -6.27 30.29 17.53
CA VAL A 54 -6.31 28.85 17.69
C VAL A 54 -5.08 28.40 18.47
N LEU A 55 -5.31 27.74 19.59
CA LEU A 55 -4.27 27.23 20.50
C LEU A 55 -4.32 25.71 20.57
N SER A 56 -3.17 25.10 20.84
CA SER A 56 -3.04 23.69 21.17
C SER A 56 -3.50 23.44 22.61
N GLU A 57 -4.26 22.37 22.85
CA GLU A 57 -4.64 21.95 24.20
C GLU A 57 -3.48 21.35 25.00
N GLU A 58 -2.46 20.79 24.35
CA GLU A 58 -1.35 20.09 25.00
C GLU A 58 -0.39 21.04 25.73
N ASP A 59 -0.02 22.13 25.07
CA ASP A 59 1.05 23.04 25.50
C ASP A 59 0.63 24.51 25.48
N GLY A 60 -0.61 24.82 25.06
CA GLY A 60 -1.11 26.19 24.93
C GLY A 60 -0.43 26.99 23.82
N SER A 61 0.31 26.33 22.92
CA SER A 61 1.02 27.01 21.83
C SER A 61 0.06 27.46 20.72
N PRO A 62 0.32 28.59 20.05
CA PRO A 62 -0.47 29.00 18.89
C PRO A 62 -0.28 28.06 17.71
N LEU A 63 -1.38 27.63 17.10
CA LEU A 63 -1.36 26.70 15.96
C LEU A 63 -1.36 27.47 14.64
N ILE A 64 -0.23 27.40 13.93
CA ILE A 64 -0.05 27.92 12.57
C ILE A 64 -0.64 26.96 11.53
N GLY A 65 -1.30 27.48 10.49
CA GLY A 65 -1.74 26.66 9.35
C GLY A 65 -3.03 25.87 9.58
N VAL A 66 -3.79 26.17 10.63
CA VAL A 66 -5.12 25.58 10.88
C VAL A 66 -6.08 26.08 9.80
N THR A 67 -6.78 25.15 9.16
CA THR A 67 -7.81 25.46 8.16
C THR A 67 -9.13 25.72 8.85
N VAL A 68 -9.68 26.92 8.66
CA VAL A 68 -10.95 27.39 9.24
C VAL A 68 -11.95 27.59 8.12
N VAL A 69 -13.01 26.79 8.06
CA VAL A 69 -14.01 26.82 6.97
C VAL A 69 -15.41 26.92 7.53
N VAL A 70 -16.28 27.67 6.87
CA VAL A 70 -17.72 27.68 7.19
C VAL A 70 -18.38 26.43 6.61
N LYS A 71 -19.03 25.63 7.48
CA LYS A 71 -19.70 24.40 7.10
C LYS A 71 -20.74 24.65 6.00
N GLY A 72 -20.54 24.03 4.84
CA GLY A 72 -21.43 24.15 3.68
C GLY A 72 -21.20 25.36 2.77
N LYS A 73 -20.19 26.21 3.04
CA LYS A 73 -19.79 27.32 2.15
C LYS A 73 -18.32 27.13 1.73
N ASN A 74 -17.95 27.70 0.58
CA ASN A 74 -16.55 27.76 0.12
C ASN A 74 -15.76 28.92 0.75
N THR A 75 -16.26 29.47 1.86
CA THR A 75 -15.64 30.59 2.58
C THR A 75 -14.81 30.02 3.72
N GLY A 76 -13.51 30.30 3.71
CA GLY A 76 -12.58 29.84 4.73
C GLY A 76 -11.28 30.65 4.73
N THR A 77 -10.48 30.46 5.76
CA THR A 77 -9.18 31.11 5.96
C THR A 77 -8.22 30.15 6.66
N VAL A 78 -6.96 30.55 6.78
CA VAL A 78 -5.90 29.78 7.44
C VAL A 78 -5.30 30.64 8.56
N THR A 79 -4.93 30.02 9.68
CA THR A 79 -4.28 30.75 10.78
C THR A 79 -2.85 31.19 10.44
N ASP A 80 -2.44 32.34 10.97
CA ASP A 80 -1.09 32.89 10.82
C ASP A 80 -0.08 32.27 11.82
N VAL A 81 1.14 32.82 11.85
CA VAL A 81 2.24 32.37 12.73
C VAL A 81 1.91 32.52 14.22
N GLU A 82 1.01 33.44 14.56
CA GLU A 82 0.55 33.66 15.93
C GLU A 82 -0.76 32.92 16.22
N GLY A 83 -1.19 32.02 15.32
CA GLY A 83 -2.44 31.25 15.44
C GLY A 83 -3.70 32.07 15.21
N LYS A 84 -3.58 33.32 14.75
CA LYS A 84 -4.72 34.23 14.56
C LYS A 84 -5.40 33.97 13.23
N PHE A 85 -6.72 34.11 13.21
CA PHE A 85 -7.52 34.06 12.00
C PHE A 85 -8.51 35.22 11.97
N THR A 86 -8.97 35.54 10.76
CA THR A 86 -10.05 36.50 10.55
C THR A 86 -10.90 36.02 9.38
N LEU A 87 -12.22 35.94 9.60
CA LEU A 87 -13.17 35.42 8.63
C LEU A 87 -14.48 36.20 8.69
N GLU A 88 -15.06 36.47 7.53
CA GLU A 88 -16.39 37.08 7.41
C GLU A 88 -17.44 35.98 7.33
N VAL A 89 -18.36 35.95 8.31
CA VAL A 89 -19.37 34.90 8.46
C VAL A 89 -20.71 35.48 8.85
N SER A 90 -21.79 34.73 8.63
CA SER A 90 -23.14 35.14 9.05
C SER A 90 -23.46 34.56 10.43
N GLU A 91 -24.36 35.23 11.16
CA GLU A 91 -24.86 34.70 12.43
C GLU A 91 -25.57 33.35 12.21
N GLY A 92 -25.24 32.35 13.02
CA GLY A 92 -25.74 30.98 12.87
C GLY A 92 -24.89 30.06 11.97
N ASP A 93 -23.84 30.57 11.33
CA ASP A 93 -22.88 29.72 10.61
C ASP A 93 -22.08 28.83 11.58
N VAL A 94 -21.67 27.64 11.15
CA VAL A 94 -20.80 26.74 11.92
C VAL A 94 -19.40 26.78 11.35
N LEU A 95 -18.41 27.15 12.16
CA LEU A 95 -17.00 27.13 11.82
C LEU A 95 -16.42 25.75 12.09
N VAL A 96 -15.73 25.19 11.11
CA VAL A 96 -15.01 23.92 11.21
C VAL A 96 -13.52 24.21 11.20
N PHE A 97 -12.86 23.83 12.28
CA PHE A 97 -11.41 23.92 12.44
C PHE A 97 -10.79 22.56 12.18
N SER A 98 -9.85 22.50 11.25
CA SER A 98 -9.15 21.27 10.88
C SER A 98 -7.65 21.52 10.78
N TYR A 99 -6.87 20.61 11.37
CA TYR A 99 -5.43 20.66 11.34
C TYR A 99 -4.87 19.23 11.40
N LEU A 100 -3.75 18.98 10.72
CA LEU A 100 -3.19 17.65 10.61
C LEU A 100 -2.73 17.15 12.00
N GLY A 101 -3.23 15.98 12.41
CA GLY A 101 -2.93 15.41 13.73
C GLY A 101 -3.78 15.96 14.88
N TYR A 102 -4.86 16.70 14.60
CA TYR A 102 -5.79 17.26 15.59
C TYR A 102 -7.24 16.88 15.26
N LEU A 103 -8.08 16.79 16.29
CA LEU A 103 -9.50 16.52 16.13
C LEU A 103 -10.20 17.74 15.51
N THR A 104 -11.07 17.48 14.53
CA THR A 104 -11.88 18.54 13.93
C THR A 104 -12.86 19.08 14.94
N LYS A 105 -12.86 20.40 15.15
CA LYS A 105 -13.76 21.08 16.11
C LYS A 105 -14.75 21.93 15.35
N GLU A 106 -16.04 21.77 15.66
CA GLU A 106 -17.12 22.58 15.11
C GLU A 106 -17.61 23.58 16.16
N VAL A 107 -17.68 24.85 15.80
CA VAL A 107 -18.12 25.93 16.70
C VAL A 107 -19.18 26.78 16.00
N PRO A 108 -20.41 26.86 16.54
CA PRO A 108 -21.44 27.73 15.99
C PRO A 108 -21.14 29.20 16.31
N VAL A 109 -21.41 30.07 15.35
CA VAL A 109 -21.28 31.52 15.48
C VAL A 109 -22.53 32.09 16.17
N THR A 110 -22.38 32.50 17.43
CA THR A 110 -23.46 33.05 18.27
C THR A 110 -23.35 34.56 18.49
N GLY A 111 -22.71 35.29 17.57
CA GLY A 111 -22.56 36.74 17.62
C GLY A 111 -21.31 37.26 18.37
N GLN A 112 -20.35 36.39 18.67
CA GLN A 112 -19.08 36.77 19.31
C GLN A 112 -18.09 37.33 18.27
N ALA A 113 -17.50 38.50 18.54
CA ALA A 113 -16.51 39.13 17.64
C ALA A 113 -15.09 38.54 17.77
N VAL A 114 -14.79 37.92 18.91
CA VAL A 114 -13.50 37.29 19.22
C VAL A 114 -13.75 35.86 19.71
N LEU A 115 -13.09 34.89 19.09
CA LEU A 115 -13.13 33.47 19.46
C LEU A 115 -11.75 32.98 19.90
N GLU A 116 -11.71 32.29 21.03
CA GLU A 116 -10.53 31.54 21.46
C GLU A 116 -10.84 30.05 21.34
N ILE A 117 -10.14 29.37 20.43
CA ILE A 117 -10.40 27.97 20.10
C ILE A 117 -9.20 27.12 20.48
N THR A 118 -9.40 26.16 21.38
CA THR A 118 -8.42 25.10 21.63
C THR A 118 -8.71 23.89 20.76
N LEU A 119 -7.68 23.34 20.11
CA LEU A 119 -7.75 22.07 19.39
C LEU A 119 -7.07 20.97 20.19
N GLN A 120 -7.76 19.83 20.29
CA GLN A 120 -7.25 18.64 20.92
C GLN A 120 -6.44 17.81 19.91
N PRO A 121 -5.23 17.33 20.26
CA PRO A 121 -4.48 16.44 19.39
C PRO A 121 -5.27 15.13 19.17
N ASP A 122 -5.31 14.66 17.92
CA ASP A 122 -5.91 13.40 17.53
C ASP A 122 -4.92 12.27 17.79
N ILE A 123 -4.85 11.85 19.06
CA ILE A 123 -3.99 10.74 19.50
C ILE A 123 -4.43 9.42 18.82
N ALA A 124 -5.67 9.32 18.34
CA ALA A 124 -6.17 8.16 17.62
C ALA A 124 -5.64 8.08 16.17
N GLN A 125 -5.22 9.19 15.54
CA GLN A 125 -4.55 9.15 14.23
C GLN A 125 -3.07 8.73 14.28
N LEU A 126 -2.43 8.80 15.46
CA LEU A 126 -1.08 8.26 15.67
C LEU A 126 -1.08 6.76 16.02
N GLU A 127 -2.23 6.23 16.40
CA GLU A 127 -2.45 4.80 16.51
C GLU A 127 -3.23 4.34 15.27
N GLU A 128 -2.52 3.99 14.20
CA GLU A 128 -3.07 3.18 13.11
C GLU A 128 -3.66 1.89 13.73
N VAL A 129 -4.94 1.94 14.08
CA VAL A 129 -5.70 0.81 14.62
C VAL A 129 -5.96 -0.12 13.45
N VAL A 130 -5.18 -1.20 13.37
CA VAL A 130 -5.63 -2.38 12.64
C VAL A 130 -6.67 -3.05 13.53
N VAL A 131 -7.95 -2.81 13.27
CA VAL A 131 -9.03 -3.61 13.86
C VAL A 131 -9.00 -4.98 13.20
N VAL A 132 -8.31 -5.92 13.83
CA VAL A 132 -8.51 -7.34 13.57
C VAL A 132 -9.11 -7.92 14.84
N GLY A 133 -10.30 -8.53 14.72
CA GLY A 133 -10.85 -9.36 15.77
C GLY A 133 -9.77 -10.35 16.23
N TYR A 134 -9.58 -10.43 17.55
CA TYR A 134 -8.50 -11.12 18.26
C TYR A 134 -7.15 -10.38 18.37
N GLY A 135 -7.18 -9.13 18.86
CA GLY A 135 -6.06 -8.51 19.59
C GLY A 135 -4.96 -7.90 18.72
N GLY A 136 -5.01 -6.59 18.52
CA GLY A 136 -3.91 -5.82 17.93
C GLY A 136 -2.76 -5.66 18.92
N VAL A 137 -1.56 -6.12 18.55
CA VAL A 137 -0.34 -5.88 19.33
C VAL A 137 0.46 -4.75 18.68
N LYS A 138 0.92 -3.77 19.48
CA LYS A 138 1.75 -2.65 19.01
C LYS A 138 3.00 -3.16 18.28
N LYS A 139 3.27 -2.63 17.07
CA LYS A 139 4.49 -2.88 16.26
C LYS A 139 5.81 -2.67 17.01
N SER A 140 5.80 -1.92 18.12
CA SER A 140 6.98 -1.60 18.93
C SER A 140 7.24 -2.56 20.10
N HIS A 141 6.33 -3.49 20.40
CA HIS A 141 6.46 -4.41 21.56
C HIS A 141 6.74 -5.87 21.19
N LEU A 142 7.16 -6.13 19.95
CA LEU A 142 7.83 -7.39 19.63
C LEU A 142 9.30 -7.26 20.05
N THR A 143 9.57 -7.56 21.32
CA THR A 143 10.94 -7.79 21.82
C THR A 143 11.58 -9.06 21.21
N GLY A 144 10.83 -9.79 20.38
CA GLY A 144 11.29 -10.94 19.62
C GLY A 144 11.86 -10.57 18.25
N SER A 145 12.78 -11.40 17.78
CA SER A 145 13.44 -11.41 16.48
C SER A 145 12.42 -11.68 15.37
N VAL A 146 11.67 -10.65 14.97
CA VAL A 146 10.82 -10.67 13.79
C VAL A 146 11.58 -10.09 12.61
N SER A 147 11.55 -10.78 11.48
CA SER A 147 12.09 -10.24 10.23
C SER A 147 10.97 -10.05 9.24
N LYS A 148 10.77 -8.80 8.83
CA LYS A 148 9.75 -8.40 7.87
C LYS A 148 10.41 -8.07 6.54
N VAL A 149 9.90 -8.67 5.47
CA VAL A 149 10.22 -8.32 4.10
C VAL A 149 8.95 -7.76 3.47
N ARG A 150 9.02 -6.51 3.00
CA ARG A 150 7.89 -5.86 2.33
C ARG A 150 8.01 -6.01 0.81
N ASN A 151 6.85 -5.99 0.13
CA ASN A 151 6.78 -6.28 -1.28
C ASN A 151 7.45 -5.25 -2.20
N GLU A 152 7.75 -4.02 -1.72
CA GLU A 152 8.51 -3.04 -2.54
C GLU A 152 9.91 -3.56 -2.88
N GLN A 153 10.46 -4.46 -2.05
CA GLN A 153 11.72 -5.12 -2.34
C GLN A 153 11.48 -6.34 -3.24
N LEU A 154 10.41 -7.11 -3.04
CA LEU A 154 10.13 -8.40 -3.70
C LEU A 154 9.65 -8.25 -5.16
N ASP A 155 8.94 -7.17 -5.51
CA ASP A 155 8.47 -6.89 -6.88
C ASP A 155 9.61 -6.72 -7.91
N GLN A 156 10.85 -6.54 -7.44
CA GLN A 156 12.03 -6.38 -8.30
C GLN A 156 12.62 -7.70 -8.80
N ILE A 157 12.19 -8.84 -8.24
CA ILE A 157 12.66 -10.16 -8.66
C ILE A 157 11.59 -10.78 -9.58
N PRO A 158 11.91 -11.16 -10.82
CA PRO A 158 11.00 -11.86 -11.71
C PRO A 158 10.88 -13.35 -11.30
N VAL A 159 10.49 -13.61 -10.06
CA VAL A 159 10.20 -14.95 -9.55
C VAL A 159 8.70 -15.10 -9.41
N SER A 160 8.18 -16.24 -9.89
CA SER A 160 6.76 -16.52 -9.87
C SER A 160 6.26 -16.95 -8.48
N ARG A 161 7.19 -17.28 -7.57
CA ARG A 161 6.87 -17.92 -6.30
C ARG A 161 7.51 -17.21 -5.11
N VAL A 162 6.86 -17.34 -3.97
CA VAL A 162 7.21 -16.62 -2.73
C VAL A 162 8.47 -17.16 -2.07
N ASP A 163 8.66 -18.46 -2.09
CA ASP A 163 9.85 -19.13 -1.57
C ASP A 163 11.14 -18.67 -2.23
N GLU A 164 11.17 -18.58 -3.57
CA GLU A 164 12.34 -18.14 -4.33
C GLU A 164 12.74 -16.70 -3.99
N ALA A 165 11.76 -15.82 -3.77
CA ALA A 165 12.02 -14.42 -3.48
C ALA A 165 12.56 -14.16 -2.07
N LEU A 166 12.32 -15.09 -1.15
CA LEU A 166 12.80 -15.01 0.23
C LEU A 166 14.24 -15.49 0.38
N VAL A 167 14.78 -16.21 -0.61
CA VAL A 167 16.16 -16.73 -0.61
C VAL A 167 17.14 -15.56 -0.47
N GLY A 168 17.96 -15.59 0.58
CA GLY A 168 19.00 -14.59 0.83
C GLY A 168 18.51 -13.22 1.33
N ARG A 169 17.20 -13.01 1.45
CA ARG A 169 16.63 -11.73 1.93
C ARG A 169 16.20 -11.75 3.38
N VAL A 170 16.01 -12.94 3.94
CA VAL A 170 15.67 -13.11 5.35
C VAL A 170 16.85 -13.73 6.08
N SER A 171 17.37 -13.03 7.09
CA SER A 171 18.43 -13.58 7.94
C SER A 171 17.94 -14.80 8.71
N GLY A 172 18.79 -15.81 8.91
CA GLY A 172 18.45 -16.96 9.76
C GLY A 172 17.35 -17.88 9.22
N VAL A 173 16.97 -17.75 7.95
CA VAL A 173 16.11 -18.70 7.24
C VAL A 173 16.94 -19.34 6.13
N ASN A 174 16.98 -20.66 6.12
CA ASN A 174 17.59 -21.43 5.05
C ASN A 174 16.48 -22.03 4.18
N ILE A 175 16.47 -21.65 2.91
CA ILE A 175 15.51 -22.14 1.92
C ILE A 175 16.33 -22.96 0.94
N GLN A 176 16.05 -24.26 0.88
CA GLN A 176 16.70 -25.18 -0.05
C GLN A 176 15.65 -25.70 -1.02
N ALA A 177 15.85 -25.44 -2.31
CA ALA A 177 15.14 -26.15 -3.36
C ALA A 177 15.69 -27.58 -3.42
N THR A 178 14.96 -28.53 -2.86
CA THR A 178 15.33 -29.95 -2.86
C THR A 178 15.13 -30.61 -4.22
N ASP A 179 14.27 -30.03 -5.06
CA ASP A 179 14.01 -30.51 -6.41
C ASP A 179 13.91 -29.30 -7.37
N PRO A 180 14.70 -29.26 -8.46
CA PRO A 180 14.65 -28.18 -9.46
C PRO A 180 13.41 -28.22 -10.38
N MET A 181 12.53 -29.22 -10.26
CA MET A 181 11.28 -29.27 -11.01
C MET A 181 10.32 -28.15 -10.58
N ALA A 182 9.68 -27.52 -11.56
CA ALA A 182 8.71 -26.46 -11.31
C ALA A 182 7.51 -27.00 -10.52
N GLY A 183 7.11 -26.28 -9.47
CA GLY A 183 5.94 -26.61 -8.65
C GLY A 183 6.25 -27.33 -7.34
N ASN A 184 7.43 -27.94 -7.19
CA ASN A 184 7.77 -28.65 -5.96
C ASN A 184 7.93 -27.72 -4.75
N SER A 185 7.61 -28.24 -3.56
CA SER A 185 7.74 -27.51 -2.30
C SER A 185 9.21 -27.43 -1.88
N PRO A 186 9.71 -26.24 -1.50
CA PRO A 186 11.06 -26.08 -0.98
C PRO A 186 11.15 -26.63 0.45
N THR A 187 12.35 -27.02 0.86
CA THR A 187 12.63 -27.25 2.28
C THR A 187 13.00 -25.92 2.93
N ILE A 188 12.16 -25.42 3.83
CA ILE A 188 12.40 -24.17 4.56
C ILE A 188 12.75 -24.49 6.00
N ARG A 189 13.79 -23.83 6.53
CA ARG A 189 14.29 -24.08 7.88
C ARG A 189 14.65 -22.76 8.57
N VAL A 190 13.95 -22.43 9.64
CA VAL A 190 14.17 -21.22 10.43
C VAL A 190 15.10 -21.57 11.59
N ARG A 191 16.27 -20.91 11.67
CA ARG A 191 17.32 -21.16 12.69
C ARG A 191 17.89 -22.60 12.74
N GLY A 192 17.85 -23.33 11.64
CA GLY A 192 18.45 -24.68 11.57
C GLY A 192 17.49 -25.80 12.00
N THR A 193 18.01 -27.02 12.15
CA THR A 193 17.19 -28.21 12.44
C THR A 193 16.79 -28.22 13.91
N GLY A 194 15.50 -28.05 14.19
CA GLY A 194 14.95 -28.08 15.56
C GLY A 194 14.73 -29.49 16.11
N SER A 195 14.75 -30.52 15.26
CA SER A 195 14.53 -31.90 15.68
C SER A 195 15.34 -32.91 14.87
N ILE A 196 15.76 -33.97 15.55
CA ILE A 196 16.48 -35.12 14.97
C ILE A 196 15.48 -36.16 14.41
N THR A 197 14.26 -36.20 14.94
CA THR A 197 13.26 -37.24 14.65
C THR A 197 11.92 -36.70 14.15
N ALA A 198 11.60 -35.43 14.38
CA ALA A 198 10.36 -34.78 13.95
C ALA A 198 10.62 -33.79 12.79
N SER A 199 9.57 -33.45 12.05
CA SER A 199 9.66 -32.39 11.03
C SER A 199 10.13 -31.08 11.67
N SER A 200 11.13 -30.46 11.03
CA SER A 200 11.69 -29.16 11.41
C SER A 200 11.13 -28.03 10.53
N ASP A 201 10.01 -28.27 9.86
CA ASP A 201 9.39 -27.31 8.98
C ASP A 201 8.66 -26.21 9.79
N PRO A 202 8.72 -24.95 9.35
CA PRO A 202 7.98 -23.86 9.98
C PRO A 202 6.49 -23.94 9.64
N LEU A 203 5.66 -23.36 10.49
CA LEU A 203 4.24 -23.15 10.18
C LEU A 203 4.09 -21.98 9.20
N ILE A 204 3.28 -22.16 8.15
CA ILE A 204 2.94 -21.06 7.24
C ILE A 204 1.55 -20.58 7.56
N VAL A 205 1.37 -19.27 7.61
CA VAL A 205 0.11 -18.60 7.88
C VAL A 205 -0.14 -17.61 6.77
N VAL A 206 -1.23 -17.77 6.04
CA VAL A 206 -1.64 -16.85 4.97
C VAL A 206 -2.92 -16.15 5.43
N ASP A 207 -2.88 -14.83 5.52
CA ASP A 207 -4.01 -13.99 5.94
C ASP A 207 -4.65 -14.46 7.27
N GLY A 208 -3.81 -14.96 8.19
CA GLY A 208 -4.24 -15.46 9.50
C GLY A 208 -4.65 -16.94 9.54
N VAL A 209 -4.73 -17.62 8.40
CA VAL A 209 -5.08 -19.05 8.31
C VAL A 209 -3.81 -19.91 8.19
N PRO A 210 -3.61 -20.91 9.05
CA PRO A 210 -2.49 -21.84 8.92
C PRO A 210 -2.69 -22.74 7.70
N VAL A 211 -1.69 -22.80 6.83
CA VAL A 211 -1.68 -23.61 5.60
C VAL A 211 -0.46 -24.52 5.57
N ASP A 212 -0.53 -25.55 4.73
CA ASP A 212 0.58 -26.46 4.52
C ASP A 212 1.64 -25.85 3.58
N LEU A 213 2.86 -26.40 3.65
CA LEU A 213 4.00 -25.98 2.82
C LEU A 213 3.73 -26.01 1.32
N GLU A 214 2.87 -26.91 0.85
CA GLU A 214 2.48 -26.99 -0.55
C GLU A 214 1.73 -25.75 -1.04
N PHE A 215 1.06 -25.03 -0.13
CA PHE A 215 0.34 -23.80 -0.47
C PHE A 215 1.29 -22.66 -0.87
N LEU A 216 2.49 -22.60 -0.29
CA LEU A 216 3.51 -21.62 -0.69
C LEU A 216 3.87 -21.71 -2.15
N GLY A 217 3.89 -22.94 -2.68
CA GLY A 217 4.29 -23.16 -4.06
C GLY A 217 3.24 -22.73 -5.09
N ASN A 218 2.00 -22.60 -4.65
CA ASN A 218 0.87 -22.15 -5.47
C ASN A 218 0.57 -20.65 -5.27
N LEU A 219 1.29 -19.98 -4.37
CA LEU A 219 1.07 -18.58 -4.06
C LEU A 219 1.86 -17.70 -5.04
N ASP A 220 1.13 -16.87 -5.78
CA ASP A 220 1.71 -15.86 -6.67
C ASP A 220 2.29 -14.71 -5.85
N MET A 221 3.56 -14.37 -6.09
CA MET A 221 4.22 -13.22 -5.50
C MET A 221 3.46 -11.91 -5.73
N ASN A 222 2.83 -11.73 -6.89
CA ASN A 222 2.14 -10.49 -7.23
C ASN A 222 0.98 -10.18 -6.28
N ASN A 223 0.43 -11.20 -5.61
CA ASN A 223 -0.66 -11.06 -4.65
C ASN A 223 -0.17 -10.88 -3.21
N VAL A 224 1.13 -10.94 -2.94
CA VAL A 224 1.70 -10.82 -1.59
C VAL A 224 2.03 -9.36 -1.28
N ALA A 225 1.54 -8.85 -0.16
CA ALA A 225 1.85 -7.50 0.34
C ALA A 225 3.07 -7.50 1.27
N SER A 226 3.18 -8.50 2.15
CA SER A 226 4.34 -8.65 3.01
C SER A 226 4.52 -10.07 3.49
N VAL A 227 5.78 -10.45 3.72
CA VAL A 227 6.16 -11.68 4.40
C VAL A 227 6.85 -11.33 5.72
N GLU A 228 6.32 -11.88 6.80
CA GLU A 228 6.85 -11.71 8.15
C GLU A 228 7.24 -13.06 8.72
N ILE A 229 8.43 -13.13 9.29
CA ILE A 229 8.97 -14.39 9.83
C ILE A 229 9.21 -14.23 11.31
N LEU A 230 8.47 -15.00 12.09
CA LEU A 230 8.56 -15.10 13.54
C LEU A 230 9.59 -16.19 13.88
N LYS A 231 10.76 -15.77 14.35
CA LYS A 231 11.89 -16.68 14.64
C LYS A 231 11.97 -17.12 16.10
N ASP A 232 11.29 -16.40 16.99
CA ASP A 232 11.34 -16.62 18.43
C ASP A 232 10.08 -17.31 18.96
N ALA A 233 10.28 -18.17 19.96
CA ALA A 233 9.22 -18.90 20.63
C ALA A 233 8.16 -17.98 21.25
N ALA A 234 8.54 -16.81 21.75
CA ALA A 234 7.60 -15.85 22.33
C ALA A 234 6.62 -15.28 21.28
N SER A 235 7.10 -15.00 20.07
CA SER A 235 6.27 -14.49 18.97
C SER A 235 5.47 -15.61 18.30
N ALA A 236 6.04 -16.81 18.21
CA ALA A 236 5.38 -17.98 17.64
C ALA A 236 4.40 -18.68 18.59
N ALA A 237 4.44 -18.40 19.90
CA ALA A 237 3.60 -19.02 20.93
C ALA A 237 2.09 -18.88 20.66
N ILE A 238 1.69 -17.84 19.93
CA ILE A 238 0.29 -17.63 19.50
C ILE A 238 -0.23 -18.81 18.67
N TYR A 239 0.66 -19.45 17.90
CA TYR A 239 0.34 -20.61 17.07
C TYR A 239 0.63 -21.97 17.76
N GLY A 240 0.95 -21.93 19.06
CA GLY A 240 1.16 -23.10 19.90
C GLY A 240 2.35 -23.96 19.45
N SER A 241 2.23 -25.28 19.65
CA SER A 241 3.29 -26.24 19.33
C SER A 241 3.68 -26.27 17.85
N ARG A 242 2.76 -25.90 16.94
CA ARG A 242 3.03 -25.82 15.49
C ARG A 242 4.01 -24.69 15.14
N GLY A 243 4.08 -23.65 15.97
CA GLY A 243 5.02 -22.53 15.80
C GLY A 243 6.41 -22.79 16.39
N ALA A 244 6.69 -23.96 16.96
CA ALA A 244 7.96 -24.23 17.65
C ALA A 244 9.19 -24.10 16.73
N ASN A 245 9.04 -24.40 15.44
CA ASN A 245 10.08 -24.28 14.41
C ASN A 245 10.06 -22.91 13.70
N GLY A 246 9.31 -21.92 14.23
CA GLY A 246 9.09 -20.62 13.62
C GLY A 246 7.81 -20.56 12.77
N VAL A 247 7.37 -19.33 12.47
CA VAL A 247 6.16 -19.06 11.70
C VAL A 247 6.46 -18.10 10.56
N ILE A 248 6.03 -18.45 9.36
CA ILE A 248 6.08 -17.59 8.17
C ILE A 248 4.68 -17.05 7.93
N MET A 249 4.46 -15.79 8.23
CA MET A 249 3.21 -15.08 7.99
C MET A 249 3.28 -14.36 6.65
N ILE A 250 2.25 -14.54 5.85
CA ILE A 250 2.10 -13.93 4.54
C ILE A 250 0.79 -13.17 4.54
N THR A 251 0.88 -11.91 4.16
CA THR A 251 -0.27 -11.02 4.02
C THR A 251 -0.49 -10.75 2.54
N SER A 252 -1.70 -10.99 2.04
CA SER A 252 -2.08 -10.67 0.67
C SER A 252 -2.36 -9.18 0.48
N LYS A 253 -2.26 -8.70 -0.76
CA LYS A 253 -2.64 -7.33 -1.13
C LYS A 253 -4.15 -7.17 -1.01
N GLN A 254 -4.57 -6.25 -0.15
CA GLN A 254 -5.98 -5.87 -0.01
C GLN A 254 -6.27 -4.60 -0.81
N GLY A 255 -7.53 -4.44 -1.23
CA GLY A 255 -7.99 -3.23 -1.90
C GLY A 255 -7.90 -2.03 -0.95
N GLN A 256 -7.33 -0.93 -1.42
CA GLN A 256 -7.26 0.32 -0.67
C GLN A 256 -8.37 1.27 -1.11
N GLU A 257 -8.97 1.99 -0.17
CA GLU A 257 -9.93 3.05 -0.49
C GLU A 257 -9.22 4.18 -1.24
N GLY A 258 -9.84 4.66 -2.33
CA GLY A 258 -9.29 5.75 -3.13
C GLY A 258 -9.42 5.52 -4.63
N LYS A 259 -8.58 6.23 -5.40
CA LYS A 259 -8.58 6.12 -6.86
C LYS A 259 -8.07 4.74 -7.28
N PRO A 260 -8.72 4.07 -8.25
CA PRO A 260 -8.26 2.78 -8.73
C PRO A 260 -6.86 2.93 -9.35
N SER A 261 -5.94 2.08 -8.90
CA SER A 261 -4.60 1.94 -9.47
C SER A 261 -4.51 0.64 -10.25
N PHE A 262 -3.91 0.69 -11.44
CA PHE A 262 -3.71 -0.47 -12.29
C PHE A 262 -2.22 -0.62 -12.57
N SER A 263 -1.67 -1.77 -12.24
CA SER A 263 -0.32 -2.17 -12.61
C SER A 263 -0.39 -3.37 -13.55
N TYR A 264 0.44 -3.36 -14.59
CA TYR A 264 0.57 -4.46 -15.54
C TYR A 264 2.05 -4.79 -15.70
N ASN A 265 2.42 -6.00 -15.31
CA ASN A 265 3.76 -6.52 -15.41
C ASN A 265 3.74 -7.73 -16.35
N SER A 266 4.67 -7.79 -17.30
CA SER A 266 4.84 -8.93 -18.21
C SER A 266 6.31 -9.31 -18.27
N TYR A 267 6.58 -10.60 -18.10
CA TYR A 267 7.93 -11.16 -18.10
C TYR A 267 7.97 -12.35 -19.06
N ILE A 268 9.07 -12.48 -19.80
CA ILE A 268 9.40 -13.66 -20.59
C ILE A 268 10.77 -14.17 -20.15
N GLY A 269 10.87 -15.47 -19.89
CA GLY A 269 12.09 -16.11 -19.42
C GLY A 269 12.28 -17.47 -20.06
N PHE A 270 13.52 -17.83 -20.35
CA PHE A 270 13.91 -19.13 -20.86
C PHE A 270 14.74 -19.85 -19.79
N LYS A 271 14.44 -21.13 -19.53
CA LYS A 271 15.24 -21.98 -18.67
C LYS A 271 16.02 -22.95 -19.56
N GLU A 272 17.34 -22.85 -19.53
CA GLU A 272 18.23 -23.78 -20.20
C GLU A 272 18.98 -24.58 -19.13
N VAL A 273 19.17 -25.88 -19.38
CA VAL A 273 20.06 -26.67 -18.54
C VAL A 273 21.48 -26.20 -18.85
N PRO A 274 22.25 -25.72 -17.87
CA PRO A 274 23.62 -25.30 -18.12
C PRO A 274 24.40 -26.49 -18.70
N TYR A 275 25.00 -26.29 -19.87
CA TYR A 275 25.88 -27.28 -20.48
C TYR A 275 27.05 -27.51 -19.53
N ASN A 276 27.18 -28.74 -19.04
CA ASN A 276 28.28 -29.13 -18.17
C ASN A 276 29.30 -29.87 -19.02
N ASP A 277 30.42 -29.22 -19.31
CA ASP A 277 31.57 -29.78 -20.03
C ASP A 277 32.14 -31.06 -19.36
N LYS A 278 31.73 -31.38 -18.13
CA LYS A 278 32.15 -32.56 -17.37
C LYS A 278 31.14 -33.72 -17.43
N VAL A 279 30.12 -33.63 -18.27
CA VAL A 279 29.30 -34.80 -18.61
C VAL A 279 29.99 -35.49 -19.77
N PHE A 280 30.92 -36.38 -19.43
CA PHE A 280 31.54 -37.25 -20.41
C PHE A 280 30.47 -38.21 -20.92
N SER A 281 30.09 -37.99 -22.18
CA SER A 281 28.98 -38.71 -22.81
C SER A 281 29.40 -40.13 -23.23
N THR A 282 30.70 -40.36 -23.28
CA THR A 282 31.33 -41.62 -23.68
C THR A 282 32.34 -42.08 -22.63
N VAL A 283 32.57 -43.41 -22.59
CA VAL A 283 33.54 -44.03 -21.69
C VAL A 283 34.97 -43.56 -22.00
N ASP A 284 35.26 -43.33 -23.29
CA ASP A 284 36.59 -42.89 -23.77
C ASP A 284 36.95 -41.49 -23.26
N GLU A 285 36.01 -40.53 -23.34
CA GLU A 285 36.26 -39.16 -22.86
C GLU A 285 36.49 -39.12 -21.34
N TRP A 286 35.82 -40.02 -20.59
CA TRP A 286 36.04 -40.18 -19.16
C TRP A 286 37.40 -40.82 -18.84
N ALA A 287 37.80 -41.84 -19.60
CA ALA A 287 39.09 -42.50 -19.47
C ALA A 287 40.25 -41.52 -19.73
N ASP A 288 40.15 -40.70 -20.78
CA ASP A 288 41.12 -39.64 -21.10
C ASP A 288 41.23 -38.60 -19.99
N TYR A 289 40.12 -38.20 -19.38
CA TYR A 289 40.12 -37.29 -18.24
C TYR A 289 40.82 -37.88 -17.00
N VAL A 290 40.55 -39.15 -16.69
CA VAL A 290 41.19 -39.85 -15.56
C VAL A 290 42.69 -40.02 -15.80
N LEU A 291 43.10 -40.35 -17.03
CA LEU A 291 44.50 -40.40 -17.43
C LEU A 291 45.20 -39.05 -17.30
N GLN A 292 44.57 -37.97 -17.74
CA GLN A 292 45.14 -36.62 -17.62
C GLN A 292 45.20 -36.13 -16.17
N SER A 293 44.23 -36.50 -15.33
CA SER A 293 44.16 -36.06 -13.94
C SER A 293 45.04 -36.89 -12.98
N ASN A 294 45.12 -38.20 -13.18
CA ASN A 294 45.78 -39.13 -12.26
C ASN A 294 47.05 -39.77 -12.85
N GLY A 295 47.33 -39.57 -14.14
CA GLY A 295 48.49 -40.16 -14.83
C GLY A 295 48.35 -41.66 -15.14
N ALA A 296 47.28 -42.31 -14.68
CA ALA A 296 46.98 -43.72 -14.92
C ALA A 296 45.47 -43.97 -14.81
N LEU A 297 44.96 -44.94 -15.58
CA LEU A 297 43.61 -45.47 -15.39
C LEU A 297 43.54 -46.23 -14.07
N THR A 298 42.38 -46.21 -13.43
CA THR A 298 42.17 -47.00 -12.21
C THR A 298 41.99 -48.46 -12.59
N ASP A 299 42.38 -49.44 -11.74
CA ASP A 299 42.28 -50.89 -12.04
C ASP A 299 40.89 -51.35 -12.52
N LYS A 300 39.82 -50.63 -12.12
CA LYS A 300 38.45 -50.91 -12.56
C LYS A 300 38.12 -50.43 -13.98
N MET A 301 38.91 -49.51 -14.52
CA MET A 301 38.74 -48.92 -15.86
C MET A 301 39.65 -49.58 -16.91
N GLU A 302 40.61 -50.42 -16.50
CA GLU A 302 41.47 -51.16 -17.44
C GLU A 302 40.72 -52.30 -18.17
N TYR A 303 39.52 -52.67 -17.70
CA TYR A 303 38.72 -53.80 -18.18
C TYR A 303 37.36 -53.41 -18.79
N ILE A 304 37.10 -52.11 -18.98
CA ILE A 304 35.88 -51.56 -19.60
C ILE A 304 36.24 -51.06 -20.99
#